data_AF-A0A847FD77-F1
#
_entry.id   AF-A0A847FD77-F1
#
_cell.length_a   1.000
_cell.length_b   1.000
_cell.length_c   1.000
_cell.angle_alpha   90.00
_cell.angle_beta   90.00
_cell.angle_gamma   90.00
#
_symmetry.space_group_name_H-M   'P 1'
#
loop_
_entity.id
_entity.type
_entity.pdbx_description
1 polymer ?
#
loop_
_entity_poly.entity_id
_entity_poly.type
_entity_poly.pdbx_seq_one_letter_code
_entity_poly.pdbx_strand_id
1 'polypeptide(L)'
;MSKITRREFIKDASLAAGGLLAGSGAAALYSRNPVSTNVLKPNNRLTQTATNESVCTGCETCELVCSVFHDGAVGPNLRRIWLNKNEDSLTYQVLTCLQCDYPSCYFACPQRDKALCIEGGSGIRYINSNECTQGCKECVKACTLEPPRISFDPEQQIVRMCDMCRNRPAGPACIEFCPAQCLKMEER
;
A
#
# COMPACT_ATOMS: atom_id res chain seq x y z
N MET A 1 9.27 -44.00 -16.96
CA MET A 1 8.57 -42.97 -16.15
C MET A 1 8.32 -41.76 -17.06
N SER A 2 7.16 -41.73 -17.73
CA SER A 2 6.84 -40.71 -18.73
C SER A 2 6.36 -39.43 -18.05
N LYS A 3 6.93 -38.27 -18.43
CA LYS A 3 6.57 -36.95 -17.87
C LYS A 3 5.27 -36.48 -18.51
N ILE A 4 4.17 -36.54 -17.77
CA ILE A 4 2.89 -35.95 -18.16
C ILE A 4 3.06 -34.43 -18.22
N THR A 5 2.64 -33.83 -19.32
CA THR A 5 2.74 -32.37 -19.52
C THR A 5 1.47 -31.67 -19.05
N ARG A 6 1.58 -30.40 -18.63
CA ARG A 6 0.44 -29.57 -18.11
C ARG A 6 -0.79 -29.54 -19.03
N ARG A 7 -0.63 -29.83 -20.32
CA ARG A 7 -1.70 -29.82 -21.32
C ARG A 7 -2.56 -31.09 -21.29
N GLU A 8 -2.01 -32.20 -20.80
CA GLU A 8 -2.72 -33.48 -20.66
C GLU A 8 -3.58 -33.50 -19.39
N PHE A 9 -3.09 -32.91 -18.29
CA PHE A 9 -3.84 -32.78 -17.04
C PHE A 9 -5.16 -32.00 -17.20
N ILE A 10 -5.19 -31.00 -18.09
CA ILE A 10 -6.40 -30.19 -18.34
C ILE A 10 -7.46 -30.99 -19.11
N LYS A 11 -7.07 -31.97 -19.94
CA LYS A 11 -8.01 -32.82 -20.69
C LYS A 11 -8.66 -33.89 -19.81
N ASP A 12 -7.93 -34.43 -18.84
CA ASP A 12 -8.45 -35.47 -17.94
C ASP A 12 -9.42 -34.91 -16.89
N ALA A 13 -9.28 -33.63 -16.51
CA ALA A 13 -10.21 -32.97 -15.59
C ALA A 13 -11.63 -32.75 -16.18
N SER A 14 -11.77 -32.78 -17.51
CA SER A 14 -13.07 -32.60 -18.19
C SER A 14 -13.92 -33.87 -18.30
N LEU A 15 -13.43 -35.04 -17.90
CA LEU A 15 -14.12 -36.33 -18.07
C LEU A 15 -14.47 -37.05 -16.75
N ALA A 16 -14.44 -36.35 -15.62
CA ALA A 16 -14.95 -36.83 -14.33
C ALA A 16 -16.32 -36.21 -13.95
N ALA A 17 -17.10 -35.76 -14.94
CA ALA A 17 -18.47 -35.26 -14.76
C ALA A 17 -19.51 -36.37 -15.00
N GLY A 18 -19.37 -37.49 -14.29
CA GLY A 18 -20.30 -38.62 -14.34
C GLY A 18 -20.64 -39.11 -12.94
N GLY A 19 -21.56 -38.43 -12.24
CA GLY A 19 -22.02 -38.84 -10.91
C GLY A 19 -23.06 -37.87 -10.33
N LEU A 20 -24.33 -38.13 -10.63
CA LEU A 20 -25.50 -37.48 -10.04
C LEU A 20 -25.64 -37.88 -8.55
N LEU A 21 -25.53 -36.94 -7.62
CA LEU A 21 -26.29 -36.97 -6.37
C LEU A 21 -26.79 -35.55 -6.04
N ALA A 22 -28.11 -35.47 -5.84
CA ALA A 22 -28.84 -34.28 -5.51
C ALA A 22 -28.36 -33.67 -4.18
N GLY A 23 -27.93 -32.41 -4.23
CA GLY A 23 -27.56 -31.59 -3.08
C GLY A 23 -27.47 -30.14 -3.53
N SER A 24 -28.58 -29.44 -3.45
CA SER A 24 -28.70 -28.01 -3.71
C SER A 24 -27.89 -27.21 -2.68
N GLY A 25 -26.67 -26.80 -3.04
CA GLY A 25 -25.88 -25.87 -2.22
C GLY A 25 -24.41 -25.79 -2.62
N ALA A 26 -23.95 -24.56 -2.89
CA ALA A 26 -22.54 -24.14 -3.00
C ALA A 26 -21.80 -24.26 -4.34
N ALA A 27 -22.48 -24.13 -5.49
CA ALA A 27 -21.83 -23.75 -6.77
C ALA A 27 -21.82 -22.22 -7.01
N ALA A 28 -22.07 -21.43 -5.98
CA ALA A 28 -21.70 -20.02 -5.91
C ALA A 28 -20.67 -19.97 -4.77
N LEU A 29 -19.41 -19.53 -4.92
CA LEU A 29 -19.01 -18.18 -5.26
C LEU A 29 -17.48 -18.19 -5.45
N TYR A 30 -16.98 -18.48 -6.64
CA TYR A 30 -15.60 -18.08 -7.01
C TYR A 30 -15.58 -17.55 -8.44
N SER A 31 -16.56 -16.71 -8.77
CA SER A 31 -16.36 -15.73 -9.84
C SER A 31 -15.40 -14.68 -9.29
N ARG A 32 -14.09 -14.88 -9.51
CA ARG A 32 -13.14 -13.76 -9.45
C ARG A 32 -13.54 -12.84 -10.58
N ASN A 33 -14.33 -11.81 -10.29
CA ASN A 33 -14.54 -10.72 -11.22
C ASN A 33 -13.14 -10.27 -11.67
N PRO A 34 -12.86 -10.23 -12.99
CA PRO A 34 -11.57 -9.76 -13.47
C PRO A 34 -11.40 -8.33 -12.94
N VAL A 35 -10.33 -8.12 -12.17
CA VAL A 35 -10.03 -6.78 -11.65
C VAL A 35 -9.82 -5.87 -12.85
N SER A 36 -10.58 -4.78 -12.91
CA SER A 36 -10.42 -3.75 -13.94
C SER A 36 -8.96 -3.35 -14.04
N THR A 37 -8.36 -3.60 -15.20
CA THR A 37 -6.94 -3.33 -15.48
C THR A 37 -6.64 -1.85 -15.67
N ASN A 38 -7.66 -1.00 -15.73
CA ASN A 38 -7.52 0.43 -15.99
C ASN A 38 -7.50 1.20 -14.66
N VAL A 39 -6.47 0.97 -13.86
CA VAL A 39 -6.16 1.82 -12.69
C VAL A 39 -5.14 2.87 -13.12
N LEU A 40 -5.41 4.13 -12.80
CA LEU A 40 -4.47 5.21 -13.06
C LEU A 40 -3.16 4.95 -12.31
N LYS A 41 -2.05 5.00 -13.05
CA LYS A 41 -0.70 4.86 -12.49
C LYS A 41 -0.25 6.18 -11.88
N PRO A 42 0.52 6.16 -10.79
CA PRO A 42 1.07 7.37 -10.22
C PRO A 42 2.24 7.86 -11.06
N ASN A 43 2.29 9.17 -11.28
CA ASN A 43 3.37 9.80 -12.05
C ASN A 43 4.69 9.80 -11.28
N ASN A 44 4.62 9.83 -9.94
CA ASN A 44 5.78 9.98 -9.09
C ASN A 44 5.81 8.92 -7.99
N ARG A 45 7.01 8.68 -7.45
CA ARG A 45 7.28 7.88 -6.26
C ARG A 45 8.26 8.58 -5.34
N LEU A 46 7.98 8.53 -4.04
CA LEU A 46 8.91 8.98 -3.02
C LEU A 46 9.95 7.88 -2.75
N THR A 47 11.23 8.18 -2.95
CA THR A 47 12.33 7.23 -2.71
C THR A 47 13.36 7.79 -1.74
N GLN A 48 14.09 6.86 -1.12
CA GLN A 48 15.31 7.15 -0.39
C GLN A 48 16.50 6.74 -1.25
N THR A 49 17.62 7.48 -1.16
CA THR A 49 18.92 6.99 -1.65
C THR A 49 19.17 5.57 -1.15
N ALA A 50 19.71 4.70 -2.00
CA ALA A 50 19.94 3.30 -1.67
C ALA A 50 20.75 3.18 -0.37
N THR A 51 20.43 2.21 0.48
CA THR A 51 20.96 2.16 1.86
C THR A 51 22.48 2.04 1.94
N ASN A 52 23.13 1.47 0.91
CA ASN A 52 24.59 1.41 0.77
C ASN A 52 25.25 2.77 0.44
N GLU A 53 24.46 3.74 -0.02
CA GLU A 53 24.88 5.08 -0.45
C GLU A 53 24.16 6.19 0.35
N SER A 54 23.26 5.80 1.26
CA SER A 54 22.41 6.71 2.00
C SER A 54 23.16 7.29 3.20
N VAL A 55 23.12 8.62 3.32
CA VAL A 55 23.65 9.36 4.48
C VAL A 55 22.59 9.54 5.58
N CYS A 56 21.53 8.73 5.57
CA CYS A 56 20.50 8.78 6.61
C CYS A 56 21.11 8.48 7.98
N THR A 57 20.84 9.33 8.96
CA THR A 57 21.34 9.19 10.34
C THR A 57 20.32 8.60 11.30
N GLY A 58 19.13 8.26 10.79
CA GLY A 58 18.04 7.71 11.60
C GLY A 58 17.41 8.69 12.61
N CYS A 59 17.47 10.00 12.34
CA CYS A 59 16.96 11.07 13.20
C CYS A 59 15.43 11.17 13.36
N GLU A 60 14.65 10.37 12.63
CA GLU A 60 13.17 10.32 12.68
C GLU A 60 12.44 11.63 12.36
N THR A 61 13.14 12.69 11.92
CA THR A 61 12.54 13.96 11.52
C THR A 61 11.44 13.76 10.46
N CYS A 62 11.65 12.81 9.53
CA CYS A 62 10.67 12.49 8.49
C CYS A 62 9.32 11.99 9.08
N GLU A 63 9.35 11.20 10.15
CA GLU A 63 8.14 10.72 10.82
C GLU A 63 7.44 11.85 11.56
N LEU A 64 8.22 12.65 12.30
CA LEU A 64 7.76 13.80 13.06
C LEU A 64 7.01 14.78 12.16
N VAL A 65 7.67 15.29 11.12
CA VAL A 65 7.08 16.29 10.21
C VAL A 65 5.90 15.72 9.44
N CYS A 66 5.90 14.42 9.12
CA CYS A 66 4.75 13.79 8.51
C CYS A 66 3.52 13.90 9.42
N SER A 67 3.64 13.55 10.70
CA SER A 67 2.51 13.69 11.63
C SER A 67 2.07 15.15 11.82
N VAL A 68 3.02 16.08 12.00
CA VAL A 68 2.72 17.51 12.23
C VAL A 68 1.99 18.14 11.05
N PHE A 69 2.47 17.96 9.83
CA PHE A 69 1.88 18.61 8.65
C PHE A 69 0.52 18.05 8.24
N HIS A 70 0.21 16.82 8.64
CA HIS A 70 -1.06 16.19 8.31
C HIS A 70 -2.11 16.26 9.43
N ASP A 71 -1.67 16.18 10.70
CA ASP A 71 -2.55 16.03 11.85
C ASP A 71 -2.38 17.14 12.89
N GLY A 72 -1.40 18.03 12.74
CA GLY A 72 -1.12 19.09 13.72
C GLY A 72 -0.60 18.58 15.06
N ALA A 73 -0.29 17.29 15.14
CA ALA A 73 0.12 16.59 16.36
C ALA A 73 1.21 15.57 16.03
N VAL A 74 1.90 15.09 17.07
CA VAL A 74 2.97 14.10 16.96
C VAL A 74 2.53 12.81 17.61
N GLY A 75 2.74 11.70 16.91
CA GLY A 75 2.45 10.38 17.47
C GLY A 75 2.89 9.24 16.54
N PRO A 76 3.33 8.10 17.09
CA PRO A 76 3.69 6.91 16.29
C PRO A 76 2.54 6.38 15.43
N ASN A 77 1.29 6.61 15.86
CA ASN A 77 0.08 6.23 15.13
C ASN A 77 -0.38 7.30 14.12
N LEU A 78 0.21 8.50 14.15
CA LEU A 78 -0.13 9.62 13.27
C LEU A 78 0.79 9.71 12.04
N ARG A 79 1.99 9.12 12.12
CA ARG A 79 2.94 9.08 10.99
C ARG A 79 2.40 8.21 9.84
N ARG A 80 2.60 8.66 8.61
CA ARG A 80 2.26 7.93 7.37
C ARG A 80 3.46 7.24 6.71
N ILE A 81 4.65 7.49 7.26
CA ILE A 81 5.93 6.89 6.89
C ILE A 81 6.65 6.51 8.18
N TRP A 82 7.58 5.55 8.11
CA TRP A 82 8.37 5.21 9.28
C TRP A 82 9.79 4.80 8.95
N LEU A 83 10.66 4.85 9.96
CA LEU A 83 12.04 4.46 9.87
C LEU A 83 12.20 3.00 10.32
N ASN A 84 12.78 2.19 9.45
CA ASN A 84 13.30 0.89 9.82
C ASN A 84 14.78 1.05 10.19
N LYS A 85 15.09 0.83 11.46
CA LYS A 85 16.45 0.93 12.00
C LYS A 85 17.03 -0.48 12.08
N ASN A 86 18.09 -0.74 11.32
CA ASN A 86 18.91 -1.93 11.54
C ASN A 86 20.12 -1.51 12.37
N GLU A 87 20.07 -1.82 13.67
CA GLU A 87 21.10 -1.45 14.63
C GLU A 87 22.39 -2.26 14.43
N ASP A 88 22.30 -3.49 13.92
CA ASP A 88 23.46 -4.35 13.67
C ASP A 88 24.32 -3.82 12.53
N SER A 89 23.69 -3.36 11.44
CA SER A 89 24.38 -2.80 10.28
C SER A 89 24.50 -1.28 10.29
N LEU A 90 23.95 -0.61 11.31
CA LEU A 90 23.84 0.85 11.39
C LEU A 90 23.23 1.48 10.13
N THR A 91 22.28 0.78 9.50
CA THR A 91 21.59 1.25 8.29
C THR A 91 20.15 1.66 8.62
N TYR A 92 19.72 2.77 8.05
CA TYR A 92 18.41 3.34 8.29
C TYR A 92 17.62 3.47 6.99
N GLN A 93 16.48 2.79 6.93
CA GLN A 93 15.61 2.78 5.76
C GLN A 93 14.30 3.52 6.04
N VAL A 94 13.98 4.52 5.23
CA VAL A 94 12.69 5.22 5.32
C VAL A 94 11.67 4.42 4.52
N LEU A 95 10.68 3.89 5.22
CA LEU A 95 9.60 3.09 4.69
C LEU A 95 8.43 4.00 4.32
N THR A 96 8.25 4.21 3.01
CA THR A 96 7.14 4.99 2.45
C THR A 96 6.19 4.10 1.65
N CYS A 97 4.95 4.55 1.45
CA CYS A 97 4.05 3.91 0.49
C CYS A 97 4.67 4.00 -0.91
N LEU A 98 4.81 2.86 -1.58
CA LEU A 98 5.42 2.81 -2.92
C LEU A 98 4.47 3.26 -4.03
N GLN A 99 3.20 3.57 -3.71
CA GLN A 99 2.20 3.98 -4.69
C GLN A 99 2.11 2.95 -5.84
N CYS A 100 1.83 1.68 -5.52
CA CYS A 100 1.91 0.58 -6.49
C CYS A 100 1.03 0.80 -7.74
N ASP A 101 1.50 0.44 -8.94
CA ASP A 101 0.70 0.53 -10.17
C ASP A 101 -0.63 -0.24 -10.07
N TYR A 102 -0.57 -1.40 -9.41
CA TYR A 102 -1.71 -2.24 -9.11
C TYR A 102 -1.92 -2.31 -7.58
N PRO A 103 -2.66 -1.35 -7.00
CA PRO A 103 -2.79 -1.22 -5.56
C PRO A 103 -3.79 -2.24 -4.98
N SER A 104 -3.30 -3.38 -4.50
CA SER A 104 -4.13 -4.38 -3.80
C SER A 104 -4.92 -3.78 -2.63
N CYS A 105 -4.33 -2.82 -1.91
CA CYS A 105 -4.99 -2.11 -0.81
C CYS A 105 -6.26 -1.36 -1.26
N TYR A 106 -6.25 -0.76 -2.46
CA TYR A 106 -7.38 -0.05 -3.05
C TYR A 106 -8.52 -1.00 -3.41
N PHE A 107 -8.19 -2.14 -4.01
CA PHE A 107 -9.19 -3.16 -4.36
C PHE A 107 -9.79 -3.88 -3.15
N ALA A 108 -9.04 -3.97 -2.05
CA ALA A 108 -9.52 -4.57 -0.81
C ALA A 108 -10.43 -3.64 0.00
N CYS A 109 -10.42 -2.32 -0.25
CA CYS A 109 -11.21 -1.38 0.51
C CYS A 109 -12.72 -1.52 0.21
N PRO A 110 -13.58 -1.80 1.21
CA PRO A 110 -15.04 -1.87 0.98
C PRO A 110 -15.66 -0.53 0.58
N GLN A 111 -15.00 0.59 0.92
CA GLN A 111 -15.40 1.97 0.57
C GLN A 111 -14.42 2.56 -0.46
N ARG A 112 -14.04 1.77 -1.47
CA ARG A 112 -13.22 2.24 -2.59
C ARG A 112 -13.82 3.49 -3.24
N ASP A 113 -12.98 4.39 -3.71
CA ASP A 113 -13.35 5.68 -4.31
C ASP A 113 -13.93 6.71 -3.32
N LYS A 114 -14.29 6.29 -2.10
CA LYS A 114 -14.73 7.18 -1.00
C LYS A 114 -13.65 7.34 0.07
N ALA A 115 -13.20 6.23 0.65
CA ALA A 115 -12.24 6.18 1.75
C ALA A 115 -10.80 5.99 1.29
N LEU A 116 -10.57 5.10 0.32
CA LEU A 116 -9.26 4.93 -0.33
C LEU A 116 -9.43 5.29 -1.80
N CYS A 117 -8.84 6.41 -2.18
CA CYS A 117 -9.11 7.10 -3.44
C CYS A 117 -7.86 7.12 -4.32
N ILE A 118 -8.06 7.36 -5.62
CA ILE A 118 -7.00 7.61 -6.60
C ILE A 118 -7.24 8.99 -7.21
N GLU A 119 -6.27 9.88 -7.10
CA GLU A 119 -6.36 11.22 -7.65
C GLU A 119 -6.24 11.21 -9.18
N GLY A 120 -7.22 11.77 -9.89
CA GLY A 120 -7.35 11.63 -11.35
C GLY A 120 -6.24 12.27 -12.20
N GLY A 121 -5.48 13.23 -11.65
CA GLY A 121 -4.37 13.87 -12.39
C GLY A 121 -3.01 13.21 -12.13
N SER A 122 -2.72 12.91 -10.86
CA SER A 122 -1.40 12.45 -10.40
C SER A 122 -1.29 10.93 -10.22
N GLY A 123 -2.44 10.23 -10.18
CA GLY A 123 -2.53 8.82 -9.82
C GLY A 123 -2.19 8.53 -8.35
N ILE A 124 -2.12 9.54 -7.49
CA ILE A 124 -1.80 9.37 -6.06
C ILE A 124 -2.92 8.63 -5.34
N ARG A 125 -2.55 7.62 -4.57
CA ARG A 125 -3.45 6.89 -3.69
C ARG A 125 -3.40 7.57 -2.33
N TYR A 126 -4.56 7.90 -1.79
CA TYR A 126 -4.67 8.56 -0.49
C TYR A 126 -5.88 8.06 0.30
N ILE A 127 -5.81 8.19 1.63
CA ILE A 127 -6.95 7.93 2.51
C ILE A 127 -7.72 9.23 2.72
N ASN A 128 -9.01 9.22 2.44
CA ASN A 128 -9.94 10.23 2.91
C ASN A 128 -10.44 9.82 4.30
N SER A 129 -9.88 10.44 5.34
CA SER A 129 -10.18 10.09 6.74
C SER A 129 -11.66 10.24 7.10
N ASN A 130 -12.37 11.17 6.47
CA ASN A 130 -13.80 11.41 6.75
C ASN A 130 -14.70 10.26 6.27
N GLU A 131 -14.24 9.50 5.26
CA GLU A 131 -14.99 8.39 4.67
C GLU A 131 -14.50 7.03 5.21
N CYS A 132 -13.37 7.00 5.92
CA CYS A 132 -12.80 5.80 6.53
C CYS A 132 -13.48 5.45 7.87
N THR A 133 -14.81 5.32 7.85
CA THR A 133 -15.63 5.25 9.08
C THR A 133 -15.57 3.90 9.81
N GLN A 134 -15.22 2.82 9.12
CA GLN A 134 -15.25 1.46 9.69
C GLN A 134 -13.91 1.03 10.29
N GLY A 135 -12.79 1.69 9.95
CA GLY A 135 -11.47 1.29 10.43
C GLY A 135 -11.09 -0.18 10.16
N CYS A 136 -11.70 -0.83 9.15
CA CYS A 136 -11.71 -2.29 9.00
C CYS A 136 -10.33 -2.96 8.75
N LYS A 137 -9.30 -2.17 8.43
CA LYS A 137 -7.91 -2.60 8.18
C LYS A 137 -7.72 -3.54 6.98
N GLU A 138 -8.73 -3.72 6.13
CA GLU A 138 -8.60 -4.57 4.94
C GLU A 138 -7.50 -4.08 3.99
N CYS A 139 -7.35 -2.77 3.82
CA CYS A 139 -6.25 -2.19 3.05
C CYS A 139 -4.87 -2.45 3.66
N VAL A 140 -4.76 -2.52 5.01
CA VAL A 140 -3.52 -2.87 5.71
C VAL A 140 -3.14 -4.31 5.41
N LYS A 141 -4.09 -5.24 5.57
CA LYS A 141 -3.89 -6.67 5.30
C LYS A 141 -3.56 -6.95 3.83
N ALA A 142 -4.11 -6.16 2.91
CA ALA A 142 -3.89 -6.32 1.48
C ALA A 142 -2.60 -5.66 0.96
N CYS A 143 -1.88 -4.90 1.80
CA CYS A 143 -0.61 -4.32 1.40
C CYS A 143 0.41 -5.44 1.17
N THR A 144 1.01 -5.50 -0.03
CA THR A 144 1.97 -6.55 -0.41
C THR A 144 3.39 -6.28 0.09
N LEU A 145 3.58 -5.19 0.84
CA LEU A 145 4.87 -4.77 1.36
C LEU A 145 5.00 -5.22 2.81
N GLU A 146 6.20 -5.63 3.20
CA GLU A 146 6.50 -6.04 4.56
C GLU A 146 7.50 -5.03 5.19
N PRO A 147 7.16 -4.39 6.31
CA PRO A 147 5.82 -4.29 6.90
C PRO A 147 4.81 -3.52 6.00
N PRO A 148 3.49 -3.65 6.20
CA PRO A 148 2.49 -2.91 5.41
C PRO A 148 2.72 -1.41 5.43
N ARG A 149 2.69 -0.71 4.27
CA ARG A 149 2.90 0.77 4.19
C ARG A 149 1.66 1.61 4.53
N ILE A 150 0.77 1.06 5.34
CA ILE A 150 -0.48 1.66 5.81
C ILE A 150 -0.57 1.36 7.31
N SER A 151 -0.68 2.38 8.14
CA SER A 151 -0.82 2.25 9.60
C SER A 151 -2.28 2.35 10.01
N PHE A 152 -2.60 1.84 11.19
CA PHE A 152 -3.91 1.98 11.81
C PHE A 152 -3.80 2.83 13.06
N ASP A 153 -4.66 3.83 13.15
CA ASP A 153 -4.82 4.70 14.30
C ASP A 153 -5.95 4.14 15.19
N PRO A 154 -5.63 3.54 16.35
CA PRO A 154 -6.62 2.96 17.24
C PRO A 154 -7.46 4.01 17.97
N GLU A 155 -7.00 5.26 18.07
CA GLU A 155 -7.74 6.31 18.77
C GLU A 155 -8.87 6.84 17.88
N GLN A 156 -8.55 7.13 16.62
CA GLN A 156 -9.50 7.64 15.64
C GLN A 156 -10.24 6.53 14.87
N GLN A 157 -9.84 5.27 15.02
CA GLN A 157 -10.36 4.11 14.26
C GLN A 157 -10.26 4.30 12.74
N ILE A 158 -9.18 4.94 12.27
CA ILE A 158 -8.91 5.16 10.84
C ILE A 158 -7.58 4.54 10.44
N VAL A 159 -7.37 4.35 9.14
CA VAL A 159 -6.05 4.01 8.60
C VAL A 159 -5.35 5.25 8.06
N ARG A 160 -4.01 5.23 8.05
CA ARG A 160 -3.18 6.31 7.53
C ARG A 160 -2.19 5.74 6.52
N MET A 161 -1.99 6.47 5.43
CA MET A 161 -1.12 6.07 4.33
C MET A 161 -0.41 7.30 3.77
N CYS A 162 0.83 7.15 3.33
CA CYS A 162 1.56 8.23 2.68
C CYS A 162 0.87 8.59 1.36
N ASP A 163 0.43 9.84 1.26
CA ASP A 163 -0.25 10.44 0.11
C ASP A 163 0.67 11.40 -0.67
N MET A 164 1.99 11.27 -0.46
CA MET A 164 3.03 12.15 -1.00
C MET A 164 2.77 13.65 -0.74
N CYS A 165 2.08 13.97 0.37
CA CYS A 165 1.66 15.32 0.72
C CYS A 165 0.92 16.04 -0.41
N ARG A 166 0.03 15.34 -1.12
CA ARG A 166 -0.76 15.85 -2.26
C ARG A 166 -1.44 17.21 -2.04
N ASN A 167 -1.76 17.56 -0.80
CA ASN A 167 -2.42 18.83 -0.45
C ASN A 167 -1.43 19.96 -0.10
N ARG A 168 -0.12 19.73 -0.21
CA ARG A 168 0.94 20.69 0.17
C ARG A 168 1.65 21.21 -1.09
N PRO A 169 1.57 22.51 -1.41
CA PRO A 169 2.19 23.08 -2.62
C PRO A 169 3.71 22.88 -2.70
N ALA A 170 4.40 22.90 -1.56
CA ALA A 170 5.84 22.66 -1.48
C ALA A 170 6.24 21.17 -1.56
N GLY A 171 5.27 20.26 -1.75
CA GLY A 171 5.52 18.83 -1.86
C GLY A 171 5.75 18.14 -0.50
N PRO A 172 6.36 16.93 -0.50
CA PRO A 172 6.51 16.13 0.70
C PRO A 172 7.32 16.81 1.81
N ALA A 173 6.70 17.02 2.97
CA ALA A 173 7.37 17.60 4.13
C ALA A 173 8.59 16.78 4.58
N CYS A 174 8.52 15.44 4.47
CA CYS A 174 9.65 14.59 4.82
C CYS A 174 10.87 14.79 3.91
N ILE A 175 10.70 15.26 2.67
CA ILE A 175 11.82 15.62 1.78
C ILE A 175 12.40 16.97 2.21
N GLU A 176 11.53 17.97 2.36
CA GLU A 176 11.93 19.34 2.70
C GLU A 176 12.70 19.44 4.02
N PHE A 177 12.25 18.70 5.03
CA PHE A 177 12.83 18.76 6.38
C PHE A 177 13.85 17.63 6.65
N CYS A 178 14.27 16.85 5.65
CA CYS A 178 15.29 15.82 5.86
C CYS A 178 16.67 16.49 6.00
N PRO A 179 17.32 16.48 7.19
CA PRO A 179 18.63 17.11 7.36
C PRO A 179 19.72 16.40 6.55
N ALA A 180 19.54 15.10 6.30
CA ALA A 180 20.45 14.28 5.50
C ALA A 180 20.20 14.38 3.99
N GLN A 181 19.11 15.04 3.57
CA GLN A 181 18.71 15.16 2.16
C GLN A 181 18.69 13.82 1.39
N CYS A 182 18.34 12.72 2.07
CA CYS A 182 18.39 11.37 1.50
C CYS A 182 17.05 10.93 0.89
N LEU A 183 16.05 11.81 0.80
CA LEU A 183 14.72 11.53 0.25
C LEU A 183 14.48 12.41 -0.98
N LYS A 184 13.82 11.86 -2.00
CA LYS A 184 13.49 12.58 -3.24
C LYS A 184 12.21 12.04 -3.89
N MET A 185 11.68 12.83 -4.81
CA MET A 185 10.64 12.40 -5.73
C MET A 185 11.31 11.91 -7.02
N GLU A 186 10.89 10.74 -7.48
CA GLU A 186 11.28 10.17 -8.78
C GLU A 186 10.05 10.06 -9.67
N GLU A 187 10.19 10.43 -10.94
CA GLU A 187 9.17 10.19 -11.96
C GLU A 187 9.13 8.71 -12.36
N ARG A 188 7.97 8.23 -12.80
CA ARG A 188 7.68 6.84 -13.11
C ARG A 188 7.03 6.67 -14.47
#